data_AF-A0A4Y7Q2N8-F1
#
_entry.id   AF-A0A4Y7Q2N8-F1
#
_cell.length_a   1.000
_cell.length_b   1.000
_cell.length_c   1.000
_cell.angle_alpha   90.00
_cell.angle_beta   90.00
_cell.angle_gamma   90.00
#
_symmetry.space_group_name_H-M   'P 1'
#
loop_
_entity.id
_entity.type
_entity.pdbx_description
1 polymer ?
#
loop_
_entity_poly.entity_id
_entity_poly.type
_entity_poly.pdbx_seq_one_letter_code
_entity_poly.pdbx_strand_id
1 'polypeptide(L)'
;MSPSTLSYTVADAFTKRVFGGNPASVIVLDKDHALSDATLQLIAREFNVSQTAFITPTDDLSTANESRSFGLRWFTPTVEVPLCGHATLASAHVLFSSPHIIPKDVKSIAFHTLSGELTCGRLGDGRVELELPAGVVKKAEAELEKRAIDAVHKALGETVEVKFVGRGEGPTYKNYLLVHLDDSFDLKRAKVNAGVFPEISEHPCIILTTVGQTPNENFVSRFFAPQWGVAEDPVCGSAHCDHNLSDQTLQLIAREFNFSETAFITPKEDVTERESQSFGLRWFTPMVESPICGHATLASTHVLFSSPHIVPSDVKFIRFHTLAGELICKRLGDGRIELEFPAVEVKKVEADLEKRVIDAVHKAVGGTVEIKFVGGGEGKTYENYLLIQLEDSFDLKGAKVNADIFTEISEYACILLTTIGRTPKEHFVSRFFAPRWGVTEDPVCGSAHCVLGPYWQKYLRLQSGEVMVAKQVSERGGDIEVIWNAEKGTCRLRGHAAIAAKGGIYLPE
;
A
#
# COMPACT_ATOMS: atom_id res chain seq x y z
N MET A 1 14.16 24.01 -11.98
CA MET A 1 15.19 23.27 -11.24
C MET A 1 14.97 21.80 -11.55
N SER A 2 16.02 21.06 -11.89
CA SER A 2 15.93 19.60 -11.97
C SER A 2 15.45 19.08 -10.61
N PRO A 3 14.48 18.16 -10.54
CA PRO A 3 14.08 17.60 -9.26
C PRO A 3 15.30 16.95 -8.60
N SER A 4 15.52 17.24 -7.32
CA SER A 4 16.54 16.55 -6.52
C SER A 4 16.16 15.07 -6.40
N THR A 5 17.08 14.17 -6.72
CA THR A 5 16.86 12.72 -6.65
C THR A 5 17.59 12.11 -5.45
N LEU A 6 16.96 11.14 -4.78
CA LEU A 6 17.59 10.33 -3.75
C LEU A 6 17.84 8.91 -4.30
N SER A 7 19.01 8.36 -4.02
CA SER A 7 19.31 6.95 -4.29
C SER A 7 18.68 6.09 -3.20
N TYR A 8 18.05 4.99 -3.60
CA TYR A 8 17.46 4.03 -2.68
C TYR A 8 17.82 2.60 -3.08
N THR A 9 17.76 1.68 -2.13
CA THR A 9 17.90 0.23 -2.34
C THR A 9 16.81 -0.48 -1.57
N VAL A 10 16.02 -1.31 -2.25
CA VAL A 10 15.10 -2.24 -1.56
C VAL A 10 15.89 -3.49 -1.25
N ALA A 11 15.95 -3.87 0.02
CA ALA A 11 16.70 -5.02 0.50
C ALA A 11 15.85 -5.91 1.39
N ASP A 12 15.98 -7.21 1.18
CA ASP A 12 15.21 -8.23 1.87
C ASP A 12 16.02 -8.79 3.06
N ALA A 13 15.62 -8.43 4.28
CA ALA A 13 16.28 -8.88 5.49
C ALA A 13 15.91 -10.32 5.86
N PHE A 14 16.84 -11.05 6.48
CA PHE A 14 16.66 -12.44 6.95
C PHE A 14 16.41 -13.48 5.85
N THR A 15 16.78 -13.19 4.61
CA THR A 15 16.72 -14.12 3.48
C THR A 15 17.97 -14.04 2.62
N LYS A 16 18.22 -15.08 1.81
CA LYS A 16 19.20 -15.07 0.70
C LYS A 16 18.52 -14.98 -0.67
N ARG A 17 17.19 -15.06 -0.71
CA ARG A 17 16.37 -15.01 -1.92
C ARG A 17 15.63 -13.70 -1.96
N VAL A 18 15.65 -13.04 -3.12
CA VAL A 18 14.77 -11.89 -3.39
C VAL A 18 13.30 -12.29 -3.27
N PHE A 19 12.45 -11.37 -2.83
CA PHE A 19 11.03 -11.59 -2.54
C PHE A 19 10.75 -12.55 -1.36
N GLY A 20 11.74 -12.71 -0.48
CA GLY A 20 11.60 -13.42 0.79
C GLY A 20 11.97 -12.53 1.96
N GLY A 21 11.79 -12.99 3.19
CA GLY A 21 12.17 -12.18 4.35
C GLY A 21 11.39 -10.86 4.45
N ASN A 22 12.03 -9.82 4.99
CA ASN A 22 11.42 -8.50 5.21
C ASN A 22 11.96 -7.45 4.24
N PRO A 23 11.14 -6.87 3.34
CA PRO A 23 11.57 -5.73 2.55
C PRO A 23 11.79 -4.51 3.43
N ALA A 24 12.92 -3.85 3.20
CA ALA A 24 13.19 -2.51 3.69
C ALA A 24 13.68 -1.62 2.55
N SER A 25 13.10 -0.43 2.44
CA SER A 25 13.64 0.61 1.56
C SER A 25 14.74 1.36 2.31
N VAL A 26 15.98 1.25 1.83
CA VAL A 26 17.17 1.86 2.45
C VAL A 26 17.62 3.06 1.63
N ILE A 27 17.69 4.22 2.27
CA ILE A 27 18.07 5.50 1.65
C ILE A 27 19.25 6.08 2.41
N VAL A 28 20.39 6.23 1.73
CA VAL A 28 21.56 6.94 2.27
C VAL A 28 21.44 8.40 1.88
N LEU A 29 21.30 9.28 2.87
CA LEU A 29 21.17 10.71 2.71
C LEU A 29 22.54 11.39 2.70
N ASP A 30 22.61 12.57 2.09
CA ASP A 30 23.73 13.47 2.31
C ASP A 30 23.76 13.91 3.77
N LYS A 31 24.97 14.07 4.31
CA LYS A 31 25.18 14.47 5.72
C LYS A 31 24.42 15.74 6.10
N ASP A 32 24.41 16.73 5.21
CA ASP A 32 23.79 18.04 5.43
C ASP A 32 22.42 18.18 4.72
N HIS A 33 21.69 17.06 4.57
CA HIS A 33 20.37 17.09 3.93
C HIS A 33 19.39 18.01 4.67
N ALA A 34 18.52 18.70 3.93
CA ALA A 34 17.51 19.61 4.47
C ALA A 34 16.08 19.02 4.48
N LEU A 35 15.95 17.69 4.48
CA LEU A 35 14.65 17.02 4.44
C LEU A 35 13.99 17.08 5.82
N SER A 36 12.77 17.62 5.87
CA SER A 36 11.96 17.64 7.09
C SER A 36 11.41 16.25 7.44
N ASP A 37 11.06 16.02 8.70
CA ASP A 37 10.40 14.79 9.15
C ASP A 37 9.12 14.50 8.36
N ALA A 38 8.34 15.53 8.03
CA ALA A 38 7.16 15.39 7.19
C ALA A 38 7.51 14.89 5.78
N THR A 39 8.63 15.33 5.22
CA THR A 39 9.11 14.84 3.91
C THR A 39 9.57 13.39 4.00
N LEU A 40 10.31 13.00 5.05
CA LEU A 40 10.73 11.62 5.27
C LEU A 40 9.52 10.69 5.41
N GLN A 41 8.49 11.11 6.16
CA GLN A 41 7.24 10.37 6.31
C GLN A 41 6.49 10.24 4.98
N LEU A 42 6.45 11.29 4.15
CA LEU A 42 5.84 11.22 2.82
C LEU A 42 6.58 10.24 1.89
N ILE A 43 7.91 10.20 1.97
CA ILE A 43 8.72 9.23 1.23
C ILE A 43 8.43 7.80 1.70
N ALA A 44 8.43 7.56 3.02
CA ALA A 44 8.14 6.25 3.59
C ALA A 44 6.73 5.75 3.23
N ARG A 45 5.75 6.67 3.27
CA ARG A 45 4.38 6.42 2.80
C ARG A 45 4.33 6.04 1.32
N GLU A 46 5.17 6.66 0.50
CA GLU A 46 5.21 6.38 -0.94
C GLU A 46 5.81 5.01 -1.24
N PHE A 47 6.83 4.56 -0.51
CA PHE A 47 7.40 3.21 -0.67
C PHE A 47 6.44 2.11 -0.20
N ASN A 48 5.57 2.40 0.77
CA ASN A 48 4.54 1.51 1.29
C ASN A 48 5.01 0.10 1.74
N VAL A 49 6.29 -0.04 2.06
CA VAL A 49 6.88 -1.26 2.65
C VAL A 49 6.80 -1.23 4.18
N SER A 50 7.09 -2.36 4.83
CA SER A 50 7.12 -2.49 6.29
C SER A 50 7.92 -1.38 6.97
N GLN A 51 9.11 -1.05 6.42
CA GLN A 51 9.96 0.02 6.93
C GLN A 51 10.78 0.70 5.83
N THR A 52 10.85 2.02 5.90
CA THR A 52 11.82 2.84 5.16
C THR A 52 12.89 3.34 6.13
N ALA A 53 14.14 2.97 5.87
CA ALA A 53 15.31 3.34 6.64
C ALA A 53 16.05 4.53 5.99
N PHE A 54 16.28 5.58 6.77
CA PHE A 54 17.09 6.73 6.36
C PHE A 54 18.41 6.73 7.12
N ILE A 55 19.51 6.62 6.38
CA ILE A 55 20.88 6.59 6.91
C ILE A 55 21.52 7.95 6.68
N THR A 56 22.08 8.55 7.72
CA THR A 56 22.82 9.82 7.63
C THR A 56 24.29 9.60 8.02
N PRO A 57 25.27 9.94 7.17
CA PRO A 57 26.68 9.88 7.53
C PRO A 57 26.99 10.74 8.76
N THR A 58 27.89 10.29 9.62
CA THR A 58 28.39 11.09 10.76
C THR A 58 29.83 11.53 10.52
N ASP A 59 30.29 12.53 11.28
CA ASP A 59 31.69 12.99 11.24
C ASP A 59 32.67 12.00 11.88
N ASP A 60 32.17 10.98 12.59
CA ASP A 60 33.00 9.97 13.21
C ASP A 60 33.46 8.93 12.16
N LEU A 61 34.50 9.34 11.44
CA LEU A 61 35.19 8.54 10.45
C LEU A 61 36.42 7.84 11.02
N SER A 62 36.49 7.58 12.35
CA SER A 62 37.73 7.11 12.98
C SER A 62 38.37 5.98 12.16
N THR A 63 39.51 6.28 11.54
CA THR A 63 40.26 5.35 10.70
C THR A 63 41.07 4.35 11.52
N ALA A 64 41.02 4.49 12.85
CA ALA A 64 41.73 3.66 13.81
C ALA A 64 40.94 2.40 14.19
N ASN A 65 39.62 2.39 13.97
CA ASN A 65 38.76 1.26 14.33
C ASN A 65 38.20 0.63 13.07
N GLU A 66 38.10 -0.70 13.04
CA GLU A 66 37.40 -1.49 12.01
C GLU A 66 35.86 -1.25 12.08
N SER A 67 35.44 -0.03 12.41
CA SER A 67 34.07 0.39 12.73
C SER A 67 33.74 1.76 12.12
N ARG A 68 32.49 1.99 11.75
CA ARG A 68 31.98 3.26 11.18
C ARG A 68 30.64 3.63 11.79
N SER A 69 30.38 4.92 11.95
CA SER A 69 29.16 5.40 12.61
C SER A 69 28.21 6.15 11.66
N PHE A 70 26.91 5.91 11.80
CA PHE A 70 25.84 6.55 11.02
C PHE A 70 24.66 6.91 11.91
N GLY A 71 23.93 7.97 11.57
CA GLY A 71 22.55 8.14 12.04
C GLY A 71 21.62 7.19 11.29
N LEU A 72 20.64 6.63 11.98
CA LEU A 72 19.63 5.76 11.37
C LEU A 72 18.25 6.02 11.97
N ARG A 73 17.27 6.21 11.09
CA ARG A 73 15.86 6.43 11.42
C ARG A 73 14.98 5.49 10.60
N TRP A 74 13.86 5.05 11.17
CA TRP A 74 12.93 4.14 10.49
C TRP A 74 11.51 4.68 10.51
N PHE A 75 10.86 4.60 9.37
CA PHE A 75 9.50 5.06 9.17
C PHE A 75 8.68 3.93 8.58
N THR A 76 7.54 3.64 9.21
CA THR A 76 6.44 2.94 8.54
C THR A 76 5.76 3.93 7.59
N PRO A 77 4.78 3.50 6.78
CA PRO A 77 3.99 4.42 5.96
C PRO A 77 3.26 5.53 6.75
N THR A 78 3.09 5.37 8.06
CA THR A 78 2.27 6.25 8.90
C THR A 78 3.04 6.93 10.04
N VAL A 79 4.14 6.36 10.53
CA VAL A 79 4.85 6.88 11.71
C VAL A 79 6.33 6.51 11.75
N GLU A 80 7.16 7.35 12.38
CA GLU A 80 8.52 6.99 12.78
C GLU A 80 8.51 6.01 13.96
N VAL A 81 9.26 4.91 13.84
CA VAL A 81 9.38 3.92 14.92
C VAL A 81 10.73 4.05 15.63
N PRO A 82 10.78 3.88 16.97
CA PRO A 82 12.00 4.09 17.73
C PRO A 82 13.05 2.98 17.51
N LEU A 83 12.64 1.80 17.04
CA LEU A 83 13.52 0.65 16.83
C LEU A 83 12.96 -0.26 15.72
N CYS A 84 13.81 -0.70 14.79
CA CYS A 84 13.49 -1.77 13.85
C CYS A 84 14.69 -2.66 13.55
N GLY A 85 14.65 -3.94 13.96
CA GLY A 85 15.73 -4.89 13.73
C GLY A 85 15.98 -5.20 12.24
N HIS A 86 14.94 -5.59 11.49
CA HIS A 86 15.11 -6.02 10.10
C HIS A 86 15.65 -4.90 9.19
N ALA A 87 15.15 -3.68 9.37
CA ALA A 87 15.58 -2.53 8.57
C ALA A 87 16.98 -2.04 8.99
N THR A 88 17.39 -2.27 10.23
CA THR A 88 18.80 -2.08 10.67
C THR A 88 19.72 -3.08 9.98
N LEU A 89 19.33 -4.35 9.94
CA LEU A 89 20.09 -5.40 9.27
C LEU A 89 20.19 -5.15 7.75
N ALA A 90 19.08 -4.75 7.11
CA ALA A 90 19.05 -4.33 5.71
C ALA A 90 19.97 -3.12 5.47
N SER A 91 19.92 -2.10 6.34
CA SER A 91 20.77 -0.91 6.26
C SER A 91 22.25 -1.26 6.33
N ALA A 92 22.65 -2.09 7.30
CA ALA A 92 24.02 -2.58 7.40
C ALA A 92 24.42 -3.42 6.18
N HIS A 93 23.55 -4.29 5.68
CA HIS A 93 23.83 -5.07 4.47
C HIS A 93 24.07 -4.17 3.27
N VAL A 94 23.22 -3.16 3.04
CA VAL A 94 23.37 -2.19 1.93
C VAL A 94 24.69 -1.41 2.07
N LEU A 95 25.03 -0.93 3.26
CA LEU A 95 26.29 -0.22 3.50
C LEU A 95 27.50 -1.12 3.28
N PHE A 96 27.52 -2.32 3.86
CA PHE A 96 28.58 -3.29 3.67
C PHE A 96 28.75 -3.68 2.19
N SER A 97 27.65 -3.85 1.45
CA SER A 97 27.67 -4.16 0.02
C SER A 97 28.05 -2.97 -0.87
N SER A 98 28.22 -1.78 -0.29
CA SER A 98 28.55 -0.54 -1.00
C SER A 98 29.99 -0.11 -0.75
N PRO A 99 31.00 -0.64 -1.49
CA PRO A 99 32.41 -0.36 -1.26
C PRO A 99 32.81 1.11 -1.47
N HIS A 100 31.97 1.89 -2.13
CA HIS A 100 32.13 3.33 -2.32
C HIS A 100 31.70 4.14 -1.07
N ILE A 101 30.94 3.53 -0.16
CA ILE A 101 30.52 4.12 1.13
C ILE A 101 31.37 3.52 2.26
N ILE A 102 31.44 2.19 2.32
CA ILE A 102 32.14 1.44 3.37
C ILE A 102 33.27 0.58 2.78
N PRO A 103 34.54 0.86 3.13
CA PRO A 103 35.66 -0.01 2.77
C PRO A 103 35.46 -1.47 3.24
N LYS A 104 36.01 -2.43 2.49
CA LYS A 104 35.78 -3.88 2.76
C LYS A 104 36.36 -4.37 4.09
N ASP A 105 37.36 -3.68 4.62
CA ASP A 105 38.03 -3.95 5.89
C ASP A 105 37.27 -3.44 7.13
N VAL A 106 36.22 -2.63 6.94
CA VAL A 106 35.29 -2.28 8.02
C VAL A 106 34.50 -3.53 8.40
N LYS A 107 34.60 -3.90 9.69
CA LYS A 107 33.97 -5.10 10.27
C LYS A 107 32.71 -4.79 11.05
N SER A 108 32.51 -3.55 11.48
CA SER A 108 31.32 -3.16 12.25
C SER A 108 30.77 -1.80 11.84
N ILE A 109 29.48 -1.61 12.08
CA ILE A 109 28.78 -0.33 11.89
C ILE A 109 28.02 -0.02 13.18
N ALA A 110 28.18 1.18 13.71
CA ALA A 110 27.37 1.71 14.79
C ALA A 110 26.30 2.65 14.22
N PHE A 111 25.06 2.45 14.64
CA PHE A 111 23.92 3.28 14.27
C PHE A 111 23.43 4.07 15.47
N HIS A 112 23.41 5.40 15.37
CA HIS A 112 22.79 6.29 16.35
C HIS A 112 21.30 6.46 16.00
N THR A 113 20.45 6.03 16.92
CA THR A 113 19.00 5.91 16.69
C THR A 113 18.21 6.50 17.86
N LEU A 114 16.88 6.61 17.74
CA LEU A 114 16.03 7.05 18.85
C LEU A 114 16.06 6.11 20.07
N SER A 115 16.39 4.83 19.87
CA SER A 115 16.55 3.85 20.95
C SER A 115 17.97 3.75 21.50
N GLY A 116 18.88 4.64 21.07
CA GLY A 116 20.30 4.59 21.41
C GLY A 116 21.15 4.00 20.28
N GLU A 117 22.34 3.54 20.65
CA GLU A 117 23.29 2.95 19.69
C GLU A 117 22.94 1.48 19.41
N LEU A 118 22.94 1.10 18.14
CA LEU A 118 22.83 -0.28 17.68
C LEU A 118 24.08 -0.67 16.89
N THR A 119 24.65 -1.83 17.16
CA THR A 119 25.86 -2.32 16.51
C THR A 119 25.55 -3.46 15.55
N CYS A 120 26.12 -3.36 14.35
CA CYS A 120 26.07 -4.40 13.33
C CYS A 120 27.48 -4.91 13.02
N GLY A 121 27.68 -6.23 13.08
CA GLY A 121 28.92 -6.90 12.69
C GLY A 121 28.81 -7.53 11.30
N ARG A 122 29.86 -7.43 10.50
CA ARG A 122 30.03 -8.21 9.27
C ARG A 122 30.64 -9.57 9.62
N LEU A 123 29.94 -10.64 9.26
CA LEU A 123 30.44 -12.00 9.40
C LEU A 123 31.17 -12.45 8.12
N GLY A 124 32.10 -13.40 8.28
CA GLY A 124 32.97 -13.87 7.18
C GLY A 124 32.26 -14.61 6.04
N ASP A 125 31.00 -15.02 6.25
CA ASP A 125 30.15 -15.69 5.26
C ASP A 125 29.13 -14.74 4.58
N GLY A 126 29.32 -13.42 4.75
CA GLY A 126 28.46 -12.39 4.17
C GLY A 126 27.19 -12.08 4.98
N ARG A 127 26.97 -12.78 6.10
CA ARG A 127 25.90 -12.41 7.03
C ARG A 127 26.22 -11.13 7.79
N VAL A 128 25.17 -10.47 8.24
CA VAL A 128 25.23 -9.36 9.18
C VAL A 128 24.72 -9.86 10.53
N GLU A 129 25.50 -9.66 11.57
CA GLU A 129 25.09 -9.83 12.96
C GLU A 129 24.57 -8.48 13.47
N LEU A 130 23.45 -8.49 14.18
CA LEU A 130 22.85 -7.31 14.78
C LEU A 130 22.73 -7.54 16.29
N GLU A 131 23.24 -6.61 17.07
CA GLU A 131 23.09 -6.61 18.52
C GLU A 131 21.90 -5.74 18.92
N LEU A 132 20.92 -6.34 19.60
CA LEU A 132 19.73 -5.65 20.11
C LEU A 132 19.58 -5.91 21.62
N PRO A 133 19.05 -4.95 22.39
CA PRO A 133 18.73 -5.19 23.79
C PRO A 133 17.66 -6.29 23.92
N ALA A 134 17.90 -7.28 24.78
CA ALA A 134 16.94 -8.34 25.03
C ALA A 134 15.71 -7.78 25.79
N GLY A 135 14.51 -8.09 25.29
CA GLY A 135 13.26 -7.80 25.99
C GLY A 135 13.00 -8.76 27.15
N VAL A 136 12.41 -8.25 28.23
CA VAL A 136 11.87 -9.07 29.33
C VAL A 136 10.36 -9.19 29.13
N VAL A 137 9.82 -10.40 29.28
CA VAL A 137 8.39 -10.68 29.18
C VAL A 137 7.87 -11.08 30.56
N LYS A 138 6.79 -10.43 31.02
CA LYS A 138 6.05 -10.82 32.22
C LYS A 138 4.73 -11.47 31.87
N LYS A 139 4.29 -12.43 32.67
CA LYS A 139 2.97 -13.04 32.50
C LYS A 139 1.89 -11.95 32.48
N ALA A 140 0.98 -12.04 31.51
CA ALA A 140 -0.18 -11.15 31.44
C ALA A 140 -1.13 -11.37 32.62
N GLU A 141 -1.86 -10.31 32.99
CA GLU A 141 -2.93 -10.42 33.98
C GLU A 141 -4.11 -11.24 33.42
N ALA A 142 -4.90 -11.87 34.31
CA ALA A 142 -5.91 -12.85 33.92
C ALA A 142 -6.93 -12.34 32.89
N GLU A 143 -7.33 -11.07 32.98
CA GLU A 143 -8.27 -10.47 32.02
C GLU A 143 -7.65 -10.32 30.63
N LEU A 144 -6.40 -9.84 30.55
CA LEU A 144 -5.67 -9.72 29.30
C LEU A 144 -5.32 -11.10 28.71
N GLU A 145 -4.91 -12.05 29.54
CA GLU A 145 -4.65 -13.44 29.15
C GLU A 145 -5.90 -14.05 28.49
N LYS A 146 -7.07 -13.88 29.10
CA LYS A 146 -8.34 -14.35 28.52
C LYS A 146 -8.65 -13.68 27.18
N ARG A 147 -8.59 -12.34 27.10
CA ARG A 147 -8.84 -11.58 25.85
C ARG A 147 -7.91 -12.01 24.72
N ALA A 148 -6.63 -12.23 25.04
CA ALA A 148 -5.64 -12.67 24.08
C ALA A 148 -5.93 -14.08 23.55
N ILE A 149 -6.30 -15.01 24.43
CA ILE A 149 -6.67 -16.39 24.04
C ILE A 149 -7.89 -16.37 23.12
N ASP A 150 -8.95 -15.64 23.49
CA ASP A 150 -10.19 -15.53 22.70
C ASP A 150 -9.91 -14.96 21.30
N ALA A 151 -9.09 -13.90 21.23
CA ALA A 151 -8.68 -13.28 19.97
C ALA A 151 -7.82 -14.21 19.11
N VAL A 152 -6.90 -14.98 19.71
CA VAL A 152 -6.07 -15.96 18.99
C VAL A 152 -6.92 -17.09 18.41
N HIS A 153 -7.88 -17.64 19.17
CA HIS A 153 -8.80 -18.66 18.64
C HIS A 153 -9.62 -18.12 17.47
N LYS A 154 -10.13 -16.89 17.59
CA LYS A 154 -10.88 -16.23 16.51
C LYS A 154 -9.99 -15.92 15.29
N ALA A 155 -8.74 -15.54 15.50
CA ALA A 155 -7.79 -15.28 14.42
C ALA A 155 -7.37 -16.56 13.68
N LEU A 156 -7.19 -17.67 14.39
CA LEU A 156 -6.84 -18.97 13.80
C LEU A 156 -8.06 -19.70 13.21
N GLY A 157 -9.26 -19.41 13.71
CA GLY A 157 -10.48 -20.13 13.33
C GLY A 157 -10.61 -21.52 13.98
N GLU A 158 -9.76 -21.82 14.96
CA GLU A 158 -9.74 -23.08 15.71
C GLU A 158 -9.30 -22.86 17.16
N THR A 159 -9.67 -23.78 18.04
CA THR A 159 -9.20 -23.77 19.44
C THR A 159 -7.84 -24.45 19.51
N VAL A 160 -6.84 -23.71 20.01
CA VAL A 160 -5.50 -24.22 20.32
C VAL A 160 -5.19 -24.00 21.79
N GLU A 161 -4.48 -24.93 22.43
CA GLU A 161 -3.98 -24.71 23.78
C GLU A 161 -2.95 -23.58 23.79
N VAL A 162 -3.09 -22.64 24.73
CA VAL A 162 -2.17 -21.52 24.92
C VAL A 162 -1.39 -21.78 26.20
N LYS A 163 -0.08 -22.01 26.06
CA LYS A 163 0.83 -22.33 27.17
C LYS A 163 1.22 -21.10 27.98
N PHE A 164 1.30 -19.94 27.32
CA PHE A 164 1.71 -18.71 27.97
C PHE A 164 1.22 -17.47 27.21
N VAL A 165 0.75 -16.47 27.95
CA VAL A 165 0.53 -15.11 27.46
C VAL A 165 1.41 -14.16 28.27
N GLY A 166 2.26 -13.40 27.60
CA GLY A 166 3.22 -12.53 28.22
C GLY A 166 3.26 -11.15 27.61
N ARG A 167 3.32 -10.12 28.45
CA ARG A 167 3.49 -8.72 28.08
C ARG A 167 4.96 -8.34 28.12
N GLY A 168 5.45 -7.67 27.08
CA GLY A 168 6.80 -7.09 27.06
C GLY A 168 6.96 -5.94 28.06
N GLU A 169 8.13 -5.84 28.66
CA GLU A 169 8.49 -4.78 29.61
C GLU A 169 9.40 -3.71 29.00
N GLY A 170 9.51 -2.58 29.70
CA GLY A 170 10.40 -1.49 29.35
C GLY A 170 9.86 -0.58 28.23
N PRO A 171 10.59 0.50 27.92
CA PRO A 171 10.13 1.52 26.99
C PRO A 171 9.94 0.98 25.56
N THR A 172 10.75 0.00 25.16
CA THR A 172 10.76 -0.59 23.82
C THR A 172 9.67 -1.64 23.62
N TYR A 173 9.48 -2.55 24.58
CA TYR A 173 8.62 -3.73 24.40
C TYR A 173 7.25 -3.63 25.08
N LYS A 174 6.91 -2.52 25.76
CA LYS A 174 5.62 -2.32 26.46
C LYS A 174 4.36 -2.58 25.62
N ASN A 175 4.48 -2.49 24.29
CA ASN A 175 3.39 -2.65 23.32
C ASN A 175 3.28 -4.08 22.77
N TYR A 176 4.16 -5.00 23.18
CA TYR A 176 4.24 -6.36 22.64
C TYR A 176 3.53 -7.36 23.55
N LEU A 177 2.78 -8.27 22.94
CA LEU A 177 2.19 -9.43 23.57
C LEU A 177 2.72 -10.71 22.90
N LEU A 178 3.38 -11.55 23.68
CA LEU A 178 3.85 -12.88 23.28
C LEU A 178 2.81 -13.92 23.67
N VAL A 179 2.38 -14.75 22.73
CA VAL A 179 1.49 -15.88 22.94
C VAL A 179 2.18 -17.16 22.50
N HIS A 180 2.52 -18.02 23.47
CA HIS A 180 3.08 -19.34 23.22
C HIS A 180 1.95 -20.34 23.09
N LEU A 181 1.77 -20.88 21.89
CA LEU A 181 0.78 -21.91 21.60
C LEU A 181 1.34 -23.29 21.92
N ASP A 182 0.51 -24.33 21.88
CA ASP A 182 1.02 -25.69 21.99
C ASP A 182 2.08 -26.02 20.91
N ASP A 183 3.11 -26.74 21.32
CA ASP A 183 4.29 -27.00 20.50
C ASP A 183 4.01 -27.94 19.32
N SER A 184 2.92 -28.72 19.41
CA SER A 184 2.47 -29.56 18.30
C SER A 184 1.70 -28.77 17.23
N PHE A 185 1.32 -27.52 17.51
CA PHE A 185 0.58 -26.68 16.56
C PHE A 185 1.47 -26.25 15.39
N ASP A 186 1.02 -26.51 14.16
CA ASP A 186 1.72 -26.11 12.93
C ASP A 186 1.49 -24.61 12.62
N LEU A 187 2.15 -23.77 13.42
CA LEU A 187 2.05 -22.32 13.31
C LEU A 187 2.46 -21.79 11.92
N LYS A 188 3.38 -22.47 11.23
CA LYS A 188 3.88 -22.05 9.91
C LYS A 188 2.79 -22.09 8.85
N ARG A 189 1.92 -23.11 8.89
CA ARG A 189 0.87 -23.32 7.89
C ARG A 189 -0.47 -22.74 8.30
N ALA A 190 -0.62 -22.32 9.55
CA ALA A 190 -1.84 -21.70 10.04
C ALA A 190 -2.26 -20.49 9.18
N LYS A 191 -3.55 -20.33 8.92
CA LYS A 191 -4.09 -19.09 8.35
C LYS A 191 -4.50 -18.19 9.51
N VAL A 192 -3.96 -16.98 9.57
CA VAL A 192 -4.22 -16.05 10.68
C VAL A 192 -4.97 -14.85 10.13
N ASN A 193 -6.20 -14.64 10.61
CA ASN A 193 -6.94 -13.40 10.36
C ASN A 193 -6.46 -12.31 11.33
N ALA A 194 -5.42 -11.58 10.93
CA ALA A 194 -4.85 -10.52 11.76
C ALA A 194 -5.81 -9.36 12.05
N GLY A 195 -6.88 -9.20 11.27
CA GLY A 195 -7.91 -8.17 11.48
C GLY A 195 -8.67 -8.29 12.81
N VAL A 196 -8.49 -9.40 13.54
CA VAL A 196 -9.06 -9.63 14.87
C VAL A 196 -8.24 -8.99 15.98
N PHE A 197 -6.91 -8.85 15.82
CA PHE A 197 -6.03 -8.39 16.89
C PHE A 197 -6.24 -6.94 17.37
N PRO A 198 -6.87 -6.01 16.62
CA PRO A 198 -7.29 -4.72 17.17
C PRO A 198 -8.23 -4.82 18.40
N GLU A 199 -8.90 -5.96 18.63
CA GLU A 199 -9.70 -6.22 19.84
C GLU A 199 -8.85 -6.25 21.12
N ILE A 200 -7.54 -6.51 20.99
CA ILE A 200 -6.54 -6.43 22.06
C ILE A 200 -5.90 -5.02 22.03
N SER A 201 -6.73 -3.99 22.15
CA SER A 201 -6.42 -2.57 21.90
C SER A 201 -5.18 -2.01 22.62
N GLU A 202 -4.78 -2.57 23.75
CA GLU A 202 -3.65 -2.07 24.56
C GLU A 202 -2.28 -2.54 24.03
N HIS A 203 -2.26 -3.54 23.15
CA HIS A 203 -1.04 -4.16 22.64
C HIS A 203 -1.09 -4.28 21.11
N PRO A 204 -0.59 -3.27 20.38
CA PRO A 204 -0.64 -3.25 18.92
C PRO A 204 0.25 -4.31 18.27
N CYS A 205 1.18 -4.94 18.99
CA CYS A 205 2.11 -5.94 18.46
C CYS A 205 1.87 -7.32 19.09
N ILE A 206 1.48 -8.31 18.28
CA ILE A 206 1.22 -9.68 18.73
C ILE A 206 2.26 -10.62 18.11
N ILE A 207 2.89 -11.45 18.95
CA ILE A 207 3.77 -12.55 18.53
C ILE A 207 3.12 -13.86 18.90
N LEU A 208 2.87 -14.72 17.91
CA LEU A 208 2.54 -16.13 18.14
C LEU A 208 3.82 -16.95 18.06
N THR A 209 4.02 -17.92 18.95
CA THR A 209 5.21 -18.77 18.92
C THR A 209 4.93 -20.21 19.36
N THR A 210 5.72 -21.15 18.83
CA THR A 210 5.77 -22.57 19.19
C THR A 210 7.22 -23.05 19.19
N VAL A 211 7.51 -24.20 19.81
CA VAL A 211 8.81 -24.88 19.63
C VAL A 211 8.96 -25.36 18.18
N GLY A 212 10.19 -25.35 17.69
CA GLY A 212 10.50 -25.79 16.33
C GLY A 212 10.27 -27.29 16.15
N GLN A 213 9.66 -27.66 15.03
CA GLN A 213 9.30 -29.05 14.74
C GLN A 213 10.37 -29.78 13.92
N THR A 214 11.46 -29.11 13.56
CA THR A 214 12.58 -29.70 12.80
C THR A 214 13.91 -29.54 13.54
N PRO A 215 14.92 -30.40 13.27
CA PRO A 215 16.22 -30.32 13.95
C PRO A 215 16.98 -28.99 13.76
N ASN A 216 16.62 -28.21 12.75
CA ASN A 216 17.26 -26.93 12.43
C ASN A 216 16.50 -25.73 12.99
N GLU A 217 15.43 -25.96 13.75
CA GLU A 217 14.55 -24.91 14.26
C GLU A 217 14.38 -25.10 15.76
N ASN A 218 14.78 -24.11 16.54
CA ASN A 218 14.54 -24.13 17.99
C ASN A 218 13.13 -23.66 18.33
N PHE A 219 12.60 -22.70 17.57
CA PHE A 219 11.25 -22.15 17.72
C PHE A 219 10.74 -21.63 16.38
N VAL A 220 9.42 -21.47 16.29
CA VAL A 220 8.72 -20.78 15.21
C VAL A 220 8.02 -19.60 15.85
N SER A 221 8.04 -18.44 15.19
CA SER A 221 7.25 -17.29 15.57
C SER A 221 6.52 -16.71 14.38
N ARG A 222 5.48 -15.92 14.60
CA ARG A 222 4.80 -15.05 13.62
C ARG A 222 4.44 -13.74 14.29
N PHE A 223 4.58 -12.63 13.57
CA PHE A 223 4.40 -11.28 14.12
C PHE A 223 3.31 -10.52 13.37
N PHE A 224 2.45 -9.82 14.13
CA PHE A 224 1.30 -9.08 13.62
C PHE A 224 1.24 -7.70 14.29
N ALA A 225 1.02 -6.63 13.52
CA ALA A 225 0.79 -5.30 14.06
C ALA A 225 -0.26 -4.49 13.25
N PRO A 226 -1.51 -4.97 13.16
CA PRO A 226 -2.53 -4.41 12.26
C PRO A 226 -2.93 -2.97 12.64
N GLN A 227 -2.85 -2.61 13.92
CA GLN A 227 -3.10 -1.24 14.39
C GLN A 227 -2.08 -0.23 13.84
N TRP A 228 -0.92 -0.70 13.35
CA TRP A 228 0.10 0.10 12.69
C TRP A 228 0.16 -0.15 11.18
N GLY A 229 -0.87 -0.77 10.60
CA GLY A 229 -0.96 -1.08 9.17
C GLY A 229 -0.16 -2.31 8.72
N VAL A 230 0.43 -3.07 9.66
CA VAL A 230 1.18 -4.30 9.35
C VAL A 230 0.30 -5.50 9.68
N ALA A 231 -0.43 -6.02 8.69
CA ALA A 231 -1.29 -7.18 8.88
C ALA A 231 -0.49 -8.39 9.42
N GLU A 232 0.62 -8.74 8.78
CA GLU A 232 1.59 -9.74 9.23
C GLU A 232 2.99 -9.36 8.71
N ASP A 233 4.03 -9.60 9.51
CA ASP A 233 5.43 -9.48 9.09
C ASP A 233 5.88 -10.76 8.35
N PRO A 234 6.33 -10.66 7.08
CA PRO A 234 6.52 -11.80 6.17
C PRO A 234 7.68 -12.76 6.47
N VAL A 235 8.52 -12.53 7.49
CA VAL A 235 9.68 -13.42 7.81
C VAL A 235 9.28 -14.85 8.19
N CYS A 236 8.00 -15.19 8.29
CA CYS A 236 7.54 -16.49 8.79
C CYS A 236 6.85 -17.38 7.74
N GLY A 237 6.76 -16.95 6.48
CA GLY A 237 6.09 -17.70 5.40
C GLY A 237 6.85 -17.68 4.08
N SER A 238 7.87 -18.53 3.92
CA SER A 238 8.67 -18.57 2.70
C SER A 238 7.95 -19.24 1.52
N ALA A 239 7.65 -18.49 0.45
CA ALA A 239 7.16 -19.03 -0.83
C ALA A 239 8.30 -19.18 -1.87
N HIS A 240 8.11 -20.10 -2.82
CA HIS A 240 9.07 -20.51 -3.85
C HIS A 240 8.92 -19.68 -5.14
N CYS A 241 9.98 -19.57 -5.95
CA CYS A 241 9.97 -18.90 -7.27
C CYS A 241 10.45 -19.87 -8.38
N ASP A 242 9.89 -19.72 -9.58
CA ASP A 242 10.19 -20.47 -10.81
C ASP A 242 10.73 -19.52 -11.90
N HIS A 243 11.47 -20.05 -12.89
CA HIS A 243 12.43 -19.32 -13.76
C HIS A 243 11.84 -18.65 -15.02
N ASN A 244 10.56 -18.31 -15.01
CA ASN A 244 9.95 -17.33 -15.93
C ASN A 244 9.20 -16.31 -15.08
N LEU A 245 8.91 -15.10 -15.59
CA LEU A 245 7.94 -14.19 -14.92
C LEU A 245 6.53 -14.80 -15.03
N SER A 246 6.33 -15.92 -14.33
CA SER A 246 5.07 -16.60 -14.13
C SER A 246 4.11 -15.66 -13.42
N ASP A 247 2.82 -15.96 -13.50
CA ASP A 247 1.80 -15.23 -12.74
C ASP A 247 2.13 -15.19 -11.24
N GLN A 248 2.77 -16.25 -10.73
CA GLN A 248 3.25 -16.30 -9.35
C GLN A 248 4.37 -15.28 -9.10
N THR A 249 5.35 -15.14 -10.00
CA THR A 249 6.42 -14.15 -9.83
C THR A 249 5.88 -12.72 -9.92
N LEU A 250 4.95 -12.44 -10.84
CA LEU A 250 4.28 -11.14 -10.93
C LEU A 250 3.50 -10.80 -9.64
N GLN A 251 2.79 -11.80 -9.11
CA GLN A 251 2.06 -11.68 -7.84
C GLN A 251 3.00 -11.45 -6.65
N LEU A 252 4.17 -12.12 -6.62
CA LEU A 252 5.19 -11.91 -5.59
C LEU A 252 5.76 -10.51 -5.65
N ILE A 253 6.09 -10.00 -6.84
CA ILE A 253 6.55 -8.61 -7.02
C ILE A 253 5.48 -7.64 -6.52
N ALA A 254 4.21 -7.82 -6.92
CA ALA A 254 3.13 -6.94 -6.48
C ALA A 254 2.94 -6.94 -4.96
N ARG A 255 3.08 -8.11 -4.34
CA ARG A 255 3.07 -8.26 -2.88
C ARG A 255 4.27 -7.57 -2.22
N GLU A 256 5.45 -7.65 -2.82
CA GLU A 256 6.69 -7.06 -2.30
C GLU A 256 6.62 -5.53 -2.23
N PHE A 257 6.16 -4.90 -3.32
CA PHE A 257 5.98 -3.46 -3.37
C PHE A 257 4.82 -2.98 -2.51
N ASN A 258 3.83 -3.85 -2.28
CA ASN A 258 2.67 -3.57 -1.46
C ASN A 258 1.90 -2.29 -1.88
N PHE A 259 2.01 -1.87 -3.14
CA PHE A 259 1.17 -0.80 -3.68
C PHE A 259 -0.27 -1.26 -3.82
N SER A 260 -1.21 -0.32 -3.98
CA SER A 260 -2.61 -0.67 -4.28
C SER A 260 -2.66 -1.59 -5.51
N GLU A 261 -1.91 -1.23 -6.56
CA GLU A 261 -1.73 -2.02 -7.77
C GLU A 261 -0.31 -1.88 -8.32
N THR A 262 0.24 -3.01 -8.78
CA THR A 262 1.46 -3.09 -9.58
C THR A 262 1.11 -3.45 -11.01
N ALA A 263 1.51 -2.59 -11.95
CA ALA A 263 1.25 -2.78 -13.38
C ALA A 263 2.46 -3.36 -14.10
N PHE A 264 2.24 -4.40 -14.90
CA PHE A 264 3.26 -5.01 -15.76
C PHE A 264 2.94 -4.75 -17.23
N ILE A 265 3.89 -4.14 -17.94
CA ILE A 265 3.75 -3.76 -19.34
C ILE A 265 4.61 -4.70 -20.17
N THR A 266 4.02 -5.34 -21.18
CA THR A 266 4.75 -6.16 -22.16
C THR A 266 4.74 -5.49 -23.53
N PRO A 267 5.86 -5.49 -24.28
CA PRO A 267 5.86 -5.04 -25.66
C PRO A 267 4.88 -5.90 -26.47
N LYS A 268 4.18 -5.28 -27.43
CA LYS A 268 3.41 -6.01 -28.44
C LYS A 268 3.94 -5.64 -29.82
N GLU A 269 4.28 -6.64 -30.62
CA GLU A 269 4.92 -6.43 -31.93
C GLU A 269 3.94 -5.93 -33.01
N ASP A 270 2.64 -5.91 -32.73
CA ASP A 270 1.61 -5.67 -33.76
C ASP A 270 0.92 -4.29 -33.71
N VAL A 271 0.84 -3.72 -34.92
CA VAL A 271 0.08 -2.55 -35.40
C VAL A 271 0.62 -1.18 -34.95
N THR A 272 1.63 -0.69 -35.66
CA THR A 272 1.94 0.75 -35.74
C THR A 272 0.95 1.42 -36.70
N GLU A 273 -0.21 1.81 -36.19
CA GLU A 273 -0.94 2.92 -36.82
C GLU A 273 -0.12 4.20 -36.65
N ARG A 274 -0.23 5.13 -37.61
CA ARG A 274 0.48 6.41 -37.54
C ARG A 274 0.13 7.11 -36.22
N GLU A 275 1.15 7.48 -35.43
CA GLU A 275 1.03 8.09 -34.08
C GLU A 275 0.47 7.17 -32.96
N SER A 276 0.44 5.84 -33.14
CA SER A 276 -0.04 4.87 -32.13
C SER A 276 0.95 3.71 -31.88
N GLN A 277 1.00 3.22 -30.64
CA GLN A 277 1.79 2.03 -30.26
C GLN A 277 1.02 1.13 -29.28
N SER A 278 1.23 -0.19 -29.37
CA SER A 278 0.47 -1.20 -28.62
C SER A 278 1.33 -1.94 -27.58
N PHE A 279 0.74 -2.27 -26.44
CA PHE A 279 1.38 -3.00 -25.34
C PHE A 279 0.39 -3.98 -24.70
N GLY A 280 0.89 -5.06 -24.09
CA GLY A 280 0.13 -5.80 -23.09
C GLY A 280 0.19 -5.08 -21.75
N LEU A 281 -0.89 -5.15 -20.97
CA LEU A 281 -0.94 -4.55 -19.63
C LEU A 281 -1.73 -5.47 -18.70
N ARG A 282 -1.12 -5.76 -17.56
CA ARG A 282 -1.69 -6.57 -16.47
C ARG A 282 -1.52 -5.81 -15.15
N TRP A 283 -2.45 -6.01 -14.22
CA TRP A 283 -2.42 -5.36 -12.90
C TRP A 283 -2.57 -6.38 -11.80
N PHE A 284 -1.75 -6.27 -10.77
CA PHE A 284 -1.79 -7.12 -9.60
C PHE A 284 -1.90 -6.26 -8.36
N THR A 285 -2.92 -6.53 -7.55
CA THR A 285 -2.90 -6.11 -6.14
C THR A 285 -1.90 -6.99 -5.38
N PRO A 286 -1.59 -6.71 -4.10
CA PRO A 286 -0.75 -7.61 -3.28
C PRO A 286 -1.31 -9.04 -3.14
N MET A 287 -2.60 -9.23 -3.45
CA MET A 287 -3.31 -10.50 -3.24
C MET A 287 -3.70 -11.23 -4.52
N VAL A 288 -4.05 -10.51 -5.59
CA VAL A 288 -4.65 -11.09 -6.81
C VAL A 288 -4.48 -10.19 -8.04
N GLU A 289 -4.50 -10.80 -9.23
CA GLU A 289 -4.61 -10.10 -10.51
C GLU A 289 -5.99 -9.42 -10.68
N SER A 290 -5.97 -8.13 -11.00
CA SER A 290 -7.16 -7.31 -11.25
C SER A 290 -7.47 -7.26 -12.75
N PRO A 291 -8.73 -7.40 -13.18
CA PRO A 291 -9.09 -7.39 -14.60
C PRO A 291 -8.98 -6.00 -15.24
N ILE A 292 -9.06 -4.92 -14.45
CA ILE A 292 -8.96 -3.53 -14.90
C ILE A 292 -8.53 -2.62 -13.74
N CYS A 293 -7.69 -1.62 -14.00
CA CYS A 293 -7.34 -0.59 -13.03
C CYS A 293 -7.06 0.77 -13.70
N GLY A 294 -7.83 1.80 -13.37
CA GLY A 294 -7.76 3.10 -14.03
C GLY A 294 -6.48 3.89 -13.73
N HIS A 295 -6.16 4.10 -12.46
CA HIS A 295 -4.99 4.93 -12.07
C HIS A 295 -3.67 4.24 -12.44
N ALA A 296 -3.55 2.92 -12.32
CA ALA A 296 -2.36 2.19 -12.75
C ALA A 296 -2.21 2.17 -14.28
N THR A 297 -3.32 2.23 -15.04
CA THR A 297 -3.26 2.49 -16.50
C THR A 297 -2.70 3.88 -16.77
N LEU A 298 -3.20 4.92 -16.09
CA LEU A 298 -2.71 6.30 -16.25
C LEU A 298 -1.21 6.38 -15.95
N ALA A 299 -0.77 5.76 -14.84
CA ALA A 299 0.63 5.69 -14.45
C ALA A 299 1.49 4.96 -15.50
N SER A 300 1.01 3.83 -16.00
CA SER A 300 1.68 3.05 -17.07
C SER A 300 1.85 3.88 -18.34
N THR A 301 0.78 4.57 -18.77
CA THR A 301 0.83 5.49 -19.91
C THR A 301 1.83 6.61 -19.69
N HIS A 302 1.87 7.19 -18.48
CA HIS A 302 2.80 8.26 -18.15
C HIS A 302 4.25 7.81 -18.21
N VAL A 303 4.57 6.62 -17.67
CA VAL A 303 5.92 6.03 -17.72
C VAL A 303 6.37 5.82 -19.17
N LEU A 304 5.49 5.27 -20.01
CA LEU A 304 5.77 5.05 -21.43
C LEU A 304 5.98 6.38 -22.16
N PHE A 305 5.08 7.34 -21.98
CA PHE A 305 5.19 8.66 -22.61
C PHE A 305 6.39 9.48 -22.14
N SER A 306 6.86 9.25 -20.91
CA SER A 306 8.07 9.85 -20.36
C SER A 306 9.35 9.11 -20.74
N SER A 307 9.24 8.06 -21.57
CA SER A 307 10.36 7.20 -21.99
C SER A 307 10.51 7.23 -23.52
N PRO A 308 11.15 8.27 -24.11
CA PRO A 308 11.29 8.43 -25.56
C PRO A 308 12.01 7.28 -26.28
N HIS A 309 12.79 6.49 -25.54
CA HIS A 309 13.49 5.30 -26.02
C HIS A 309 12.57 4.07 -26.16
N ILE A 310 11.38 4.10 -25.55
CA ILE A 310 10.34 3.07 -25.65
C ILE A 310 9.21 3.56 -26.56
N VAL A 311 8.70 4.76 -26.29
CA VAL A 311 7.62 5.40 -27.04
C VAL A 311 8.12 6.72 -27.61
N PRO A 312 8.30 6.83 -28.95
CA PRO A 312 8.69 8.06 -29.61
C PRO A 312 7.77 9.24 -29.26
N SER A 313 8.32 10.46 -29.22
CA SER A 313 7.60 11.64 -28.73
C SER A 313 6.44 12.10 -29.62
N ASP A 314 6.40 11.65 -30.87
CA ASP A 314 5.32 11.88 -31.85
C ASP A 314 4.16 10.89 -31.71
N VAL A 315 4.32 9.81 -30.93
CA VAL A 315 3.22 8.90 -30.57
C VAL A 315 2.25 9.60 -29.63
N LYS A 316 1.00 9.73 -30.09
CA LYS A 316 -0.09 10.35 -29.33
C LYS A 316 -0.99 9.34 -28.65
N PHE A 317 -1.01 8.10 -29.15
CA PHE A 317 -1.89 7.04 -28.67
C PHE A 317 -1.11 5.83 -28.18
N ILE A 318 -1.51 5.31 -27.02
CA ILE A 318 -1.08 4.02 -26.50
C ILE A 318 -2.31 3.12 -26.39
N ARG A 319 -2.23 1.91 -26.97
CA ARG A 319 -3.26 0.88 -26.86
C ARG A 319 -2.78 -0.22 -25.94
N PHE A 320 -3.53 -0.47 -24.87
CA PHE A 320 -3.25 -1.57 -23.96
C PHE A 320 -4.19 -2.74 -24.23
N HIS A 321 -3.63 -3.93 -24.39
CA HIS A 321 -4.37 -5.18 -24.44
C HIS A 321 -4.36 -5.81 -23.05
N THR A 322 -5.55 -6.00 -22.49
CA THR A 322 -5.76 -6.37 -21.09
C THR A 322 -6.78 -7.51 -21.01
N LEU A 323 -6.97 -8.09 -19.82
CA LEU A 323 -8.03 -9.09 -19.60
C LEU A 323 -9.44 -8.53 -19.85
N ALA A 324 -9.65 -7.22 -19.64
CA ALA A 324 -10.92 -6.54 -19.87
C ALA A 324 -11.10 -6.04 -21.32
N GLY A 325 -10.15 -6.30 -22.22
CA GLY A 325 -10.15 -5.83 -23.60
C GLY A 325 -9.15 -4.71 -23.88
N GLU A 326 -9.39 -3.95 -24.96
CA GLU A 326 -8.51 -2.85 -25.36
C GLU A 326 -8.83 -1.57 -24.57
N LEU A 327 -7.79 -0.93 -24.03
CA LEU A 327 -7.86 0.42 -23.45
C LEU A 327 -7.03 1.39 -24.28
N ILE A 328 -7.63 2.52 -24.64
CA ILE A 328 -6.97 3.55 -25.45
C ILE A 328 -6.61 4.73 -24.55
N CYS A 329 -5.33 5.11 -24.59
CA CYS A 329 -4.76 6.19 -23.82
C CYS A 329 -4.20 7.24 -24.78
N LYS A 330 -4.48 8.52 -24.53
CA LYS A 330 -4.07 9.63 -25.40
C LYS A 330 -3.27 10.66 -24.64
N ARG A 331 -2.13 11.09 -25.22
CA ARG A 331 -1.38 12.26 -24.76
C ARG A 331 -2.08 13.54 -25.21
N LEU A 332 -2.35 14.44 -24.27
CA LEU A 332 -2.85 15.79 -24.56
C LEU A 332 -1.69 16.79 -24.65
N GLY A 333 -1.90 17.90 -25.37
CA GLY A 333 -0.86 18.90 -25.65
C GLY A 333 -0.37 19.68 -24.41
N ASP A 334 -1.09 19.59 -23.29
CA ASP A 334 -0.78 20.23 -22.01
C ASP A 334 -0.14 19.27 -20.99
N GLY A 335 0.29 18.07 -21.45
CA GLY A 335 0.93 17.07 -20.61
C GLY A 335 -0.04 16.17 -19.84
N ARG A 336 -1.36 16.36 -19.99
CA ARG A 336 -2.35 15.42 -19.44
C ARG A 336 -2.45 14.15 -20.27
N ILE A 337 -2.97 13.11 -19.62
CA ILE A 337 -3.30 11.83 -20.25
C ILE A 337 -4.81 11.67 -20.19
N GLU A 338 -5.41 11.31 -21.32
CA GLU A 338 -6.82 10.94 -21.46
C GLU A 338 -6.95 9.42 -21.55
N LEU A 339 -7.79 8.82 -20.71
CA LEU A 339 -8.16 7.41 -20.74
C LEU A 339 -9.64 7.30 -21.11
N GLU A 340 -10.04 6.32 -21.92
CA GLU A 340 -11.44 6.04 -22.22
C GLU A 340 -11.88 4.71 -21.60
N PHE A 341 -12.93 4.74 -20.78
CA PHE A 341 -13.50 3.57 -20.11
C PHE A 341 -14.99 3.41 -20.42
N PRO A 342 -15.52 2.17 -20.46
CA PRO A 342 -16.96 1.94 -20.38
C PRO A 342 -17.53 2.62 -19.14
N ALA A 343 -18.71 3.22 -19.23
CA ALA A 343 -19.37 3.89 -18.12
C ALA A 343 -20.86 3.56 -18.10
N VAL A 344 -21.45 3.60 -16.91
CA VAL A 344 -22.85 3.18 -16.71
C VAL A 344 -23.59 4.20 -15.86
N GLU A 345 -24.87 4.34 -16.15
CA GLU A 345 -25.77 5.10 -15.30
C GLU A 345 -26.14 4.28 -14.07
N VAL A 346 -26.16 4.92 -12.91
CA VAL A 346 -26.63 4.29 -11.67
C VAL A 346 -28.16 4.28 -11.64
N LYS A 347 -28.73 3.21 -11.08
CA LYS A 347 -30.17 3.11 -10.81
C LYS A 347 -30.46 3.34 -9.35
N LYS A 348 -31.56 4.03 -9.07
CA LYS A 348 -32.04 4.21 -7.69
C LYS A 348 -32.22 2.83 -7.05
N VAL A 349 -31.69 2.66 -5.84
CA VAL A 349 -31.85 1.42 -5.08
C VAL A 349 -33.25 1.29 -4.48
N GLU A 350 -33.63 0.06 -4.11
CA GLU A 350 -34.89 -0.22 -3.43
C GLU A 350 -34.96 0.46 -2.05
N ALA A 351 -36.18 0.81 -1.61
CA ALA A 351 -36.40 1.63 -0.41
C ALA A 351 -35.80 1.03 0.88
N ASP A 352 -35.86 -0.29 1.04
CA ASP A 352 -35.31 -0.98 2.22
C ASP A 352 -33.77 -0.93 2.24
N LEU A 353 -33.13 -0.96 1.07
CA LEU A 353 -31.68 -0.79 0.95
C LEU A 353 -31.31 0.69 1.14
N GLU A 354 -32.06 1.62 0.53
CA GLU A 354 -31.87 3.06 0.71
C GLU A 354 -31.85 3.43 2.21
N LYS A 355 -32.79 2.90 3.00
CA LYS A 355 -32.83 3.13 4.45
C LYS A 355 -31.59 2.62 5.18
N ARG A 356 -31.15 1.39 4.90
CA ARG A 356 -29.93 0.82 5.52
C ARG A 356 -28.69 1.61 5.15
N VAL A 357 -28.59 2.06 3.91
CA VAL A 357 -27.48 2.89 3.43
C VAL A 357 -27.47 4.22 4.18
N ILE A 358 -28.64 4.85 4.37
CA ILE A 358 -28.77 6.08 5.16
C ILE A 358 -28.26 5.88 6.58
N ASP A 359 -28.73 4.83 7.26
CA ASP A 359 -28.31 4.50 8.63
C ASP A 359 -26.78 4.26 8.70
N ALA A 360 -26.22 3.52 7.74
CA ALA A 360 -24.79 3.25 7.65
C ALA A 360 -23.96 4.52 7.43
N VAL A 361 -24.41 5.43 6.55
CA VAL A 361 -23.73 6.71 6.32
C VAL A 361 -23.75 7.57 7.57
N HIS A 362 -24.88 7.68 8.28
CA HIS A 362 -24.96 8.46 9.52
C HIS A 362 -24.00 7.96 10.59
N LYS A 363 -23.94 6.64 10.77
CA LYS A 363 -22.96 5.99 11.64
C LYS A 363 -21.52 6.28 11.19
N ALA A 364 -21.23 6.15 9.89
CA ALA A 364 -19.89 6.29 9.32
C ALA A 364 -19.35 7.72 9.47
N VAL A 365 -20.18 8.74 9.25
CA VAL A 365 -19.78 10.15 9.40
C VAL A 365 -19.89 10.66 10.85
N GLY A 366 -20.47 9.87 11.76
CA GLY A 366 -20.63 10.23 13.17
C GLY A 366 -21.70 11.29 13.42
N GLY A 367 -22.73 11.36 12.59
CA GLY A 367 -23.79 12.38 12.68
C GLY A 367 -24.88 12.24 11.62
N THR A 368 -25.89 13.09 11.69
CA THR A 368 -26.95 13.14 10.68
C THR A 368 -26.55 14.02 9.51
N VAL A 369 -26.70 13.49 8.30
CA VAL A 369 -26.50 14.22 7.03
C VAL A 369 -27.67 13.92 6.11
N GLU A 370 -28.16 14.92 5.39
CA GLU A 370 -29.19 14.69 4.38
C GLU A 370 -28.58 13.94 3.17
N ILE A 371 -29.26 12.87 2.75
CA ILE A 371 -28.88 12.06 1.59
C ILE A 371 -29.89 12.35 0.47
N LYS A 372 -29.39 12.95 -0.61
CA LYS A 372 -30.20 13.38 -1.75
C LYS A 372 -30.49 12.24 -2.73
N PHE A 373 -29.58 11.28 -2.84
CA PHE A 373 -29.71 10.16 -3.77
C PHE A 373 -28.85 8.97 -3.36
N VAL A 374 -29.39 7.76 -3.53
CA VAL A 374 -28.65 6.50 -3.42
C VAL A 374 -28.90 5.69 -4.69
N GLY A 375 -27.83 5.35 -5.41
CA GLY A 375 -27.92 4.59 -6.65
C GLY A 375 -26.85 3.51 -6.81
N GLY A 376 -27.26 2.33 -7.23
CA GLY A 376 -26.38 1.21 -7.53
C GLY A 376 -25.94 1.22 -9.00
N GLY A 377 -24.67 0.89 -9.23
CA GLY A 377 -24.14 0.60 -10.56
C GLY A 377 -24.67 -0.72 -11.11
N GLU A 378 -24.61 -0.87 -12.43
CA GLU A 378 -25.09 -2.05 -13.14
C GLU A 378 -24.03 -2.65 -14.07
N GLY A 379 -24.27 -3.89 -14.49
CA GLY A 379 -23.39 -4.63 -15.38
C GLY A 379 -22.17 -5.21 -14.65
N LYS A 380 -21.50 -6.16 -15.31
CA LYS A 380 -20.42 -6.95 -14.70
C LYS A 380 -19.28 -6.13 -14.09
N THR A 381 -19.02 -4.93 -14.63
CA THR A 381 -17.93 -4.07 -14.16
C THR A 381 -18.31 -3.23 -12.94
N TYR A 382 -19.57 -2.79 -12.83
CA TYR A 382 -19.99 -1.76 -11.87
C TYR A 382 -21.10 -2.22 -10.92
N GLU A 383 -21.53 -3.48 -10.97
CA GLU A 383 -22.57 -4.05 -10.09
C GLU A 383 -22.25 -3.95 -8.59
N ASN A 384 -20.96 -3.78 -8.23
CA ASN A 384 -20.52 -3.62 -6.84
C ASN A 384 -20.39 -2.15 -6.39
N TYR A 385 -20.76 -1.17 -7.23
CA TYR A 385 -20.60 0.27 -6.94
C TYR A 385 -21.90 0.89 -6.42
N LEU A 386 -21.83 1.58 -5.29
CA LEU A 386 -22.93 2.33 -4.69
C LEU A 386 -22.59 3.82 -4.60
N LEU A 387 -23.33 4.65 -5.34
CA LEU A 387 -23.22 6.10 -5.34
C LEU A 387 -24.19 6.71 -4.33
N ILE A 388 -23.67 7.56 -3.46
CA ILE A 388 -24.42 8.26 -2.42
C ILE A 388 -24.15 9.76 -2.54
N GLN A 389 -25.16 10.51 -2.96
CA GLN A 389 -25.11 11.97 -2.98
C GLN A 389 -25.53 12.50 -1.60
N LEU A 390 -24.60 13.18 -0.94
CA LEU A 390 -24.89 13.91 0.30
C LEU A 390 -25.36 15.33 -0.04
N GLU A 391 -25.95 16.02 0.93
CA GLU A 391 -26.30 17.42 0.78
C GLU A 391 -25.12 18.31 0.36
N ASP A 392 -25.42 19.38 -0.38
CA ASP A 392 -24.39 20.25 -0.98
C ASP A 392 -23.53 20.98 0.05
N SER A 393 -24.08 21.18 1.25
CA SER A 393 -23.42 21.90 2.33
C SER A 393 -22.39 21.04 3.08
N PHE A 394 -22.45 19.71 2.91
CA PHE A 394 -21.64 18.77 3.67
C PHE A 394 -20.15 18.89 3.31
N ASP A 395 -19.30 19.04 4.33
CA ASP A 395 -17.85 19.12 4.14
C ASP A 395 -17.23 17.73 3.97
N LEU A 396 -17.38 17.16 2.78
CA LEU A 396 -16.90 15.80 2.49
C LEU A 396 -15.38 15.64 2.69
N LYS A 397 -14.60 16.70 2.41
CA LYS A 397 -13.14 16.71 2.58
C LYS A 397 -12.75 16.70 4.06
N GLY A 398 -13.44 17.49 4.89
CA GLY A 398 -13.18 17.58 6.33
C GLY A 398 -13.75 16.41 7.15
N ALA A 399 -14.67 15.64 6.57
CA ALA A 399 -15.36 14.57 7.28
C ALA A 399 -14.41 13.42 7.70
N LYS A 400 -14.49 13.00 8.96
CA LYS A 400 -13.89 11.75 9.42
C LYS A 400 -14.89 10.63 9.18
N VAL A 401 -14.57 9.73 8.25
CA VAL A 401 -15.47 8.64 7.86
C VAL A 401 -14.91 7.34 8.41
N ASN A 402 -15.68 6.67 9.27
CA ASN A 402 -15.38 5.30 9.70
C ASN A 402 -15.84 4.33 8.59
N ALA A 403 -14.91 3.99 7.70
CA ALA A 403 -15.21 3.16 6.54
C ALA A 403 -15.63 1.73 6.89
N ASP A 404 -15.19 1.19 8.04
CA ASP A 404 -15.52 -0.19 8.43
C ASP A 404 -17.03 -0.42 8.56
N ILE A 405 -17.79 0.63 8.88
CA ILE A 405 -19.25 0.60 8.97
C ILE A 405 -19.90 0.25 7.62
N PHE A 406 -19.26 0.60 6.51
CA PHE A 406 -19.77 0.24 5.18
C PHE A 406 -19.73 -1.26 4.90
N THR A 407 -19.06 -2.08 5.72
CA THR A 407 -19.18 -3.54 5.64
C THR A 407 -20.58 -4.05 5.99
N GLU A 408 -21.40 -3.24 6.66
CA GLU A 408 -22.82 -3.53 6.92
C GLU A 408 -23.66 -3.55 5.62
N ILE A 409 -23.18 -2.91 4.54
CA ILE A 409 -23.83 -2.90 3.22
C ILE A 409 -23.39 -4.15 2.46
N SER A 410 -24.26 -5.17 2.46
CA SER A 410 -23.90 -6.50 1.96
C SER A 410 -23.90 -6.62 0.42
N GLU A 411 -24.62 -5.72 -0.25
CA GLU A 411 -24.92 -5.75 -1.67
C GLU A 411 -23.84 -5.11 -2.54
N TYR A 412 -23.08 -4.17 -1.97
CA TYR A 412 -22.10 -3.37 -2.70
C TYR A 412 -20.77 -3.35 -1.95
N ALA A 413 -19.67 -3.57 -2.67
CA ALA A 413 -18.33 -3.55 -2.09
C ALA A 413 -17.68 -2.16 -2.18
N CYS A 414 -18.06 -1.34 -3.16
CA CYS A 414 -17.49 -0.02 -3.44
C CYS A 414 -18.49 1.07 -3.09
N ILE A 415 -18.17 1.92 -2.11
CA ILE A 415 -19.02 3.01 -1.64
C ILE A 415 -18.44 4.34 -2.08
N LEU A 416 -19.24 5.13 -2.79
CA LEU A 416 -18.90 6.46 -3.28
C LEU A 416 -19.72 7.50 -2.54
N LEU A 417 -19.06 8.36 -1.78
CA LEU A 417 -19.69 9.57 -1.25
C LEU A 417 -19.40 10.71 -2.20
N THR A 418 -20.40 11.53 -2.54
CA THR A 418 -20.22 12.66 -3.44
C THR A 418 -21.09 13.85 -3.08
N THR A 419 -20.59 15.06 -3.32
CA THR A 419 -21.31 16.34 -3.18
C THR A 419 -20.99 17.24 -4.35
N ILE A 420 -21.77 18.31 -4.52
CA ILE A 420 -21.42 19.36 -5.48
C ILE A 420 -20.09 20.01 -5.08
N GLY A 421 -19.38 20.56 -6.06
CA GLY A 421 -18.15 21.29 -5.81
C GLY A 421 -18.36 22.49 -4.91
N ARG A 422 -17.41 22.75 -4.00
CA ARG A 422 -17.46 23.90 -3.09
C ARG A 422 -16.72 25.11 -3.64
N THR A 423 -15.95 24.93 -4.71
CA THR A 423 -15.24 26.01 -5.40
C THR A 423 -15.77 26.21 -6.82
N PRO A 424 -15.70 27.43 -7.39
CA PRO A 424 -16.08 27.66 -8.79
C PRO A 424 -15.27 26.88 -9.82
N LYS A 425 -14.19 26.20 -9.40
CA LYS A 425 -13.29 25.45 -10.28
C LYS A 425 -13.66 23.97 -10.40
N GLU A 426 -14.49 23.45 -9.51
CA GLU A 426 -14.86 22.04 -9.46
C GLU A 426 -16.38 21.90 -9.55
N HIS A 427 -16.85 20.95 -10.36
CA HIS A 427 -18.26 20.67 -10.55
C HIS A 427 -18.79 19.75 -9.43
N PHE A 428 -17.99 18.76 -9.03
CA PHE A 428 -18.30 17.86 -7.93
C PHE A 428 -17.04 17.34 -7.24
N VAL A 429 -17.23 16.83 -6.02
CA VAL A 429 -16.18 16.15 -5.25
C VAL A 429 -16.64 14.76 -4.84
N SER A 430 -15.70 13.86 -4.60
CA SER A 430 -15.98 12.47 -4.23
C SER A 430 -14.98 11.91 -3.20
N ARG A 431 -15.38 10.83 -2.52
CA ARG A 431 -14.50 9.92 -1.77
C ARG A 431 -14.93 8.48 -2.05
N PHE A 432 -13.98 7.55 -2.05
CA PHE A 432 -14.19 6.16 -2.41
C PHE A 432 -13.70 5.22 -1.32
N PHE A 433 -14.56 4.29 -0.90
CA PHE A 433 -14.27 3.33 0.16
C PHE A 433 -14.61 1.92 -0.31
N ALA A 434 -13.74 0.93 -0.04
CA ALA A 434 -14.00 -0.47 -0.35
C ALA A 434 -13.47 -1.41 0.75
N PRO A 435 -13.94 -1.26 2.00
CA PRO A 435 -13.40 -1.98 3.16
C PRO A 435 -13.56 -3.50 3.05
N ARG A 436 -14.58 -3.98 2.32
CA ARG A 436 -14.76 -5.42 2.04
C ARG A 436 -13.67 -6.02 1.18
N TRP A 437 -12.92 -5.19 0.47
CA TRP A 437 -11.75 -5.57 -0.31
C TRP A 437 -10.44 -5.16 0.37
N GLY A 438 -10.48 -4.80 1.65
CA GLY A 438 -9.31 -4.37 2.42
C GLY A 438 -8.84 -2.95 2.11
N VAL A 439 -9.58 -2.19 1.28
CA VAL A 439 -9.27 -0.80 0.96
C VAL A 439 -10.13 0.11 1.82
N THR A 440 -9.58 0.59 2.94
CA THR A 440 -10.29 1.52 3.83
C THR A 440 -10.75 2.75 3.06
N GLU A 441 -9.86 3.41 2.32
CA GLU A 441 -10.17 4.52 1.39
C GLU A 441 -9.17 4.51 0.22
N ASP A 442 -9.67 4.61 -1.02
CA ASP A 442 -8.81 4.80 -2.20
C ASP A 442 -8.48 6.29 -2.34
N PRO A 443 -7.20 6.68 -2.46
CA PRO A 443 -6.79 8.03 -2.76
C PRO A 443 -7.52 8.66 -3.95
N VAL A 444 -7.55 7.97 -5.10
CA VAL A 444 -8.13 8.47 -6.36
C VAL A 444 -8.58 7.29 -7.22
N CYS A 445 -9.89 7.04 -7.25
CA CYS A 445 -10.46 5.92 -8.00
C CYS A 445 -10.89 6.38 -9.40
N GLY A 446 -10.19 5.95 -10.45
CA GLY A 446 -10.59 6.29 -11.82
C GLY A 446 -11.95 5.71 -12.22
N SER A 447 -12.16 4.41 -11.97
CA SER A 447 -13.40 3.69 -12.32
C SER A 447 -14.63 4.24 -11.60
N ALA A 448 -14.49 4.80 -10.39
CA ALA A 448 -15.54 5.55 -9.71
C ALA A 448 -16.15 6.66 -10.59
N HIS A 449 -15.34 7.29 -11.43
CA HIS A 449 -15.78 8.39 -12.28
C HIS A 449 -16.58 7.91 -13.50
N CYS A 450 -16.56 6.61 -13.80
CA CYS A 450 -17.41 5.98 -14.80
C CYS A 450 -18.85 5.74 -14.34
N VAL A 451 -19.13 5.91 -13.04
CA VAL A 451 -20.50 5.97 -12.48
C VAL A 451 -20.87 7.39 -12.03
N LEU A 452 -19.90 8.17 -11.51
CA LEU A 452 -20.12 9.56 -11.13
C LEU A 452 -20.35 10.47 -12.35
N GLY A 453 -19.66 10.23 -13.46
CA GLY A 453 -19.77 11.06 -14.67
C GLY A 453 -21.19 11.15 -15.23
N PRO A 454 -21.84 10.02 -15.57
CA PRO A 454 -23.21 10.04 -16.07
C PRO A 454 -24.19 10.65 -15.05
N TYR A 455 -23.99 10.37 -13.76
CA TYR A 455 -24.82 10.91 -12.68
C TYR A 455 -24.74 12.45 -12.60
N TRP A 456 -23.53 13.00 -12.47
CA TRP A 456 -23.32 14.44 -12.31
C TRP A 456 -23.63 15.22 -13.58
N GLN A 457 -23.39 14.65 -14.77
CA GLN A 457 -23.77 15.30 -16.04
C GLN A 457 -25.28 15.56 -16.09
N LYS A 458 -26.10 14.58 -15.67
CA LYS A 458 -27.56 14.74 -15.56
C LYS A 458 -27.96 15.72 -14.47
N TYR A 459 -27.37 15.59 -13.27
CA TYR A 459 -27.67 16.46 -12.13
C TYR A 459 -27.41 17.93 -12.45
N LEU A 460 -26.27 18.22 -13.09
CA LEU A 460 -25.83 19.56 -13.48
C LEU A 460 -26.44 20.06 -14.79
N ARG A 461 -27.22 19.21 -15.48
CA ARG A 461 -27.88 19.52 -16.77
C ARG A 461 -26.90 19.93 -17.87
N LEU A 462 -25.72 19.33 -17.87
CA LEU A 462 -24.70 19.51 -18.90
C LEU A 462 -25.04 18.69 -20.15
N GLN A 463 -24.47 19.01 -21.30
CA GLN A 463 -24.59 18.23 -22.53
C GLN A 463 -23.61 17.05 -22.53
N SER A 464 -23.96 15.98 -23.26
CA SER A 464 -23.05 14.86 -23.50
C SER A 464 -21.76 15.38 -24.18
N GLY A 465 -20.60 14.96 -23.68
CA GLY A 465 -19.30 15.39 -24.18
C GLY A 465 -18.73 16.66 -23.53
N GLU A 466 -19.48 17.35 -22.66
CA GLU A 466 -18.92 18.46 -21.87
C GLU A 466 -17.93 17.98 -20.81
N VAL A 467 -16.97 18.84 -20.49
CA VAL A 467 -15.92 18.57 -19.50
C VAL A 467 -16.41 18.94 -18.12
N MET A 468 -16.46 17.96 -17.21
CA MET A 468 -16.65 18.20 -15.77
C MET A 468 -15.30 18.11 -15.07
N VAL A 469 -14.97 19.13 -14.29
CA VAL A 469 -13.82 19.10 -13.38
C VAL A 469 -14.26 18.52 -12.04
N ALA A 470 -13.63 17.44 -11.60
CA ALA A 470 -13.93 16.77 -10.35
C ALA A 470 -12.70 16.65 -9.47
N LYS A 471 -12.92 16.50 -8.17
CA LYS A 471 -11.86 16.27 -7.19
C LYS A 471 -12.21 15.11 -6.26
N GLN A 472 -11.38 14.07 -6.23
CA GLN A 472 -11.47 13.09 -5.15
C GLN A 472 -10.76 13.66 -3.93
N VAL A 473 -11.51 13.93 -2.85
CA VAL A 473 -11.05 14.69 -1.68
C VAL A 473 -10.64 13.79 -0.52
N SER A 474 -9.95 12.69 -0.84
CA SER A 474 -9.20 11.90 0.13
C SER A 474 -8.05 12.72 0.75
N GLU A 475 -7.34 12.16 1.72
CA GLU A 475 -6.17 12.83 2.32
C GLU A 475 -5.07 13.18 1.28
N ARG A 476 -4.84 12.29 0.30
CA ARG A 476 -3.88 12.54 -0.79
C ARG A 476 -4.44 13.48 -1.85
N GLY A 477 -5.76 13.40 -2.09
CA GLY A 477 -6.45 14.17 -3.11
C GLY A 477 -6.13 13.74 -4.54
N GLY A 478 -7.04 14.04 -5.47
CA GLY A 478 -6.80 13.86 -6.90
C GLY A 478 -7.69 14.76 -7.74
N ASP A 479 -7.10 15.39 -8.74
CA ASP A 479 -7.81 16.19 -9.73
C ASP A 479 -8.08 15.34 -10.98
N ILE A 480 -9.32 15.33 -11.45
CA ILE A 480 -9.75 14.53 -12.59
C ILE A 480 -10.77 15.29 -13.43
N GLU A 481 -10.56 15.35 -14.75
CA GLU A 481 -11.62 15.75 -15.66
C GLU A 481 -12.39 14.52 -16.14
N VAL A 482 -13.71 14.65 -16.19
CA VAL A 482 -14.62 13.59 -16.61
C VAL A 482 -15.44 14.10 -17.79
N ILE A 483 -15.42 13.34 -18.88
CA ILE A 483 -16.22 13.61 -20.09
C ILE A 483 -17.08 12.39 -20.36
N TRP A 484 -18.37 12.48 -20.07
CA TRP A 484 -19.34 11.42 -20.36
C TRP A 484 -19.84 11.51 -21.80
N ASN A 485 -19.83 10.39 -22.51
CA ASN A 485 -20.44 10.25 -23.84
C ASN A 485 -21.61 9.25 -23.78
N ALA A 486 -22.83 9.79 -23.78
CA ALA A 486 -24.05 9.00 -23.69
C ALA A 486 -24.29 8.07 -24.90
N GLU A 487 -23.87 8.47 -26.10
CA GLU A 487 -24.06 7.66 -27.31
C GLU A 487 -23.15 6.43 -27.33
N LYS A 488 -21.91 6.59 -26.85
CA LYS A 488 -20.93 5.50 -26.78
C LYS A 488 -21.03 4.67 -25.52
N GLY A 489 -21.65 5.20 -24.46
CA GLY A 489 -21.62 4.56 -23.15
C GLY A 489 -20.22 4.58 -22.52
N THR A 490 -19.42 5.63 -22.77
CA THR A 490 -18.03 5.75 -22.28
C THR A 490 -17.78 7.04 -21.52
N CYS A 491 -16.89 6.97 -20.52
CA CYS A 491 -16.32 8.14 -19.87
C CYS A 491 -14.85 8.28 -20.29
N ARG A 492 -14.47 9.49 -20.72
CA ARG A 492 -13.06 9.86 -20.82
C ARG A 492 -12.64 10.54 -19.53
N LEU A 493 -11.52 10.08 -18.98
CA LEU A 493 -10.92 10.57 -17.75
C LEU A 493 -9.60 11.23 -18.09
N ARG A 494 -9.36 12.47 -17.63
CA ARG A 494 -8.08 13.15 -17.82
C ARG A 494 -7.43 13.51 -16.51
N GLY A 495 -6.12 13.30 -16.45
CA GLY A 495 -5.32 13.66 -15.30
C GLY A 495 -3.85 13.83 -15.64
N HIS A 496 -3.10 14.31 -14.65
CA HIS A 496 -1.64 14.28 -14.67
C HIS A 496 -1.14 13.05 -13.89
N ALA A 497 0.11 12.67 -14.15
CA ALA A 497 0.86 11.75 -13.31
C ALA A 497 2.27 12.32 -13.08
N ALA A 498 2.90 11.85 -12.02
CA ALA A 498 4.27 12.20 -11.66
C ALA A 498 5.05 10.93 -11.34
N ILE A 499 6.30 10.85 -11.78
CA ILE A 499 7.23 9.78 -11.42
C ILE A 499 7.81 10.12 -10.03
N ALA A 500 7.42 9.35 -9.01
CA ALA A 500 7.96 9.50 -7.66
C ALA A 500 9.33 8.83 -7.49
N ALA A 501 9.53 7.65 -8.10
CA ALA A 501 10.78 6.89 -8.04
C ALA A 501 10.99 6.08 -9.32
N LYS A 502 12.24 5.72 -9.62
CA LYS A 502 12.63 4.85 -10.74
C LYS A 502 13.84 4.00 -10.33
N GLY A 503 13.80 2.71 -10.62
CA GLY A 503 14.86 1.75 -10.30
C GLY A 503 14.75 0.46 -11.10
N GLY A 504 15.54 -0.55 -10.74
CA GLY A 504 15.46 -1.91 -11.27
C GLY A 504 15.10 -2.92 -10.18
N ILE A 505 14.57 -4.08 -10.59
CA ILE A 505 14.24 -5.20 -9.70
C ILE A 505 15.23 -6.32 -10.00
N TYR A 506 15.87 -6.87 -8.96
CA TYR A 506 16.64 -8.10 -9.08
C TYR A 506 15.68 -9.29 -9.05
N LEU A 507 15.74 -10.14 -10.08
CA LEU A 507 14.99 -11.38 -10.14
C LEU A 507 15.86 -12.52 -9.57
N PRO A 508 15.25 -13.53 -8.94
CA PRO A 508 16.00 -14.71 -8.53
C PRO A 508 16.56 -15.39 -9.77
N GLU A 509 17.84 -15.79 -9.71
CA GLU A 509 18.48 -16.60 -10.76
C GLU A 509 17.73 -17.92 -10.98
#